data_AF-A0A4Q3VE42-F1
#
_entry.id   AF-A0A4Q3VE42-F1
#
_cell.length_a   1.000
_cell.length_b   1.000
_cell.length_c   1.000
_cell.angle_alpha   90.00
_cell.angle_beta   90.00
_cell.angle_gamma   90.00
#
_symmetry.space_group_name_H-M   'P 1'
#
loop_
_entity.id
_entity.type
_entity.pdbx_description
1 polymer ?
#
loop_
_entity_poly.entity_id
_entity_poly.type
_entity_poly.pdbx_seq_one_letter_code
_entity_poly.pdbx_strand_id
1 'polypeptide(L)'
;MPLPGRGGRDVIDEYLECLIAPLVGVVPYPERTRLREETAFHLERLQDDYRSEGLAAEDAARQAVDDYGSSRQIADDFLESWFRKSSDRPLSRRFGHGSVIAFTTFALAQTVCVAIFQARIYLPSNSALSFAVSPAWFNEIFPPSVTVPEFTPLYALMILAALVSPILAGAVVGRSVPIHAARAAYQALLPCILFTFVSGVLLLPAKELLIFAVLQTVYWLPAGALSAALVSLYIRQRRCRYGGGR
;
A
#
# COMPACT_ATOMS: atom_id res chain seq x y z
N MET A 1 27.20 2.47 -43.28
CA MET A 1 27.47 3.74 -42.57
C MET A 1 26.39 3.97 -41.55
N PRO A 2 26.64 3.72 -40.25
CA PRO A 2 25.77 4.19 -39.18
C PRO A 2 25.72 5.72 -39.21
N LEU A 3 24.54 6.32 -39.05
CA LEU A 3 24.37 7.77 -39.07
C LEU A 3 25.09 8.37 -37.84
N PRO A 4 26.17 9.15 -38.02
CA PRO A 4 26.89 9.76 -36.90
C PRO A 4 25.98 10.81 -36.25
N GLY A 5 25.51 10.55 -35.03
CA GLY A 5 24.75 11.52 -34.23
C GLY A 5 23.49 11.02 -33.52
N ARG A 6 23.07 9.76 -33.68
CA ARG A 6 21.90 9.23 -32.95
C ARG A 6 22.19 8.81 -31.50
N GLY A 7 23.37 8.25 -31.22
CA GLY A 7 23.65 7.58 -29.95
C GLY A 7 23.43 8.43 -28.69
N GLY A 8 23.85 9.71 -28.68
CA GLY A 8 23.70 10.57 -27.49
C GLY A 8 22.25 10.96 -27.20
N ARG A 9 21.43 11.18 -28.24
CA ARG A 9 20.01 11.52 -28.08
C ARG A 9 19.20 10.31 -27.61
N ASP A 10 19.55 9.14 -28.12
CA ASP A 10 18.91 7.88 -27.76
C ASP A 10 19.05 7.58 -26.25
N VAL A 11 20.21 7.87 -25.63
CA VAL A 11 20.45 7.68 -24.18
C VAL A 11 19.57 8.59 -23.31
N ILE A 12 19.47 9.89 -23.67
CA ILE A 12 18.64 10.84 -22.92
C ILE A 12 17.15 10.50 -23.09
N ASP A 13 16.72 10.16 -24.30
CA ASP A 13 15.33 9.78 -24.55
C ASP A 13 14.94 8.51 -23.76
N GLU A 14 15.80 7.49 -23.71
CA GLU A 14 15.58 6.29 -22.89
C GLU A 14 15.47 6.62 -21.40
N TYR A 15 16.32 7.53 -20.90
CA TYR A 15 16.27 8.00 -19.52
C TYR A 15 14.94 8.71 -19.20
N LEU A 16 14.49 9.59 -20.09
CA LEU A 16 13.22 10.33 -19.95
C LEU A 16 12.01 9.39 -20.03
N GLU A 17 12.05 8.36 -20.88
CA GLU A 17 11.00 7.33 -20.91
C GLU A 17 10.93 6.57 -19.59
N CYS A 18 12.08 6.17 -19.05
CA CYS A 18 12.17 5.52 -17.74
C CYS A 18 11.65 6.42 -16.60
N LEU A 19 11.92 7.72 -16.65
CA LEU A 19 11.43 8.72 -15.69
C LEU A 19 9.89 8.84 -15.73
N ILE A 20 9.30 8.87 -16.92
CA ILE A 20 7.86 9.11 -17.10
C ILE A 20 7.02 7.85 -16.91
N ALA A 21 7.55 6.66 -17.24
CA ALA A 21 6.85 5.38 -17.14
C ALA A 21 6.09 5.15 -15.80
N PRO A 22 6.68 5.34 -14.61
CA PRO A 22 5.97 5.16 -13.34
C PRO A 22 4.85 6.18 -13.08
N LEU A 23 4.87 7.34 -13.76
CA LEU A 23 3.92 8.44 -13.57
C LEU A 23 2.62 8.24 -14.37
N VAL A 24 2.65 7.35 -15.38
CA VAL A 24 1.51 7.10 -16.27
C VAL A 24 0.32 6.54 -15.48
N GLY A 25 -0.82 7.22 -15.62
CA GLY A 25 -2.07 6.87 -14.93
C GLY A 25 -2.16 7.35 -13.47
N VAL A 26 -1.15 8.06 -12.97
CA VAL A 26 -1.17 8.68 -11.62
C VAL A 26 -1.14 10.19 -11.72
N VAL A 27 -0.20 10.72 -12.51
CA VAL A 27 0.00 12.16 -12.70
C VAL A 27 -0.70 12.60 -13.99
N PRO A 28 -1.43 13.74 -14.02
CA PRO A 28 -2.03 14.28 -15.23
C PRO A 28 -1.00 14.49 -16.35
N TYR A 29 -1.42 14.32 -17.62
CA TYR A 29 -0.52 14.45 -18.77
C TYR A 29 0.29 15.76 -18.80
N PRO A 30 -0.30 16.96 -18.57
CA PRO A 30 0.44 18.23 -18.63
C PRO A 30 1.62 18.29 -17.65
N GLU A 31 1.43 17.77 -16.43
CA GLU A 31 2.48 17.77 -15.40
C GLU A 31 3.59 16.77 -15.72
N ARG A 32 3.26 15.63 -16.34
CA ARG A 32 4.26 14.68 -16.84
C ARG A 32 5.08 15.28 -17.98
N THR A 33 4.43 15.97 -18.93
CA THR A 33 5.09 16.65 -20.04
C THR A 33 6.03 17.73 -19.51
N ARG A 34 5.56 18.56 -18.57
CA ARG A 34 6.39 19.58 -17.92
C ARG A 34 7.63 18.98 -17.26
N LEU A 35 7.47 17.91 -16.47
CA LEU A 35 8.60 17.24 -15.83
C LEU A 35 9.59 16.68 -16.86
N ARG A 36 9.08 16.10 -17.96
CA ARG A 36 9.91 15.57 -19.06
C ARG A 36 10.72 16.70 -19.69
N GLU A 37 10.08 17.81 -20.03
CA GLU A 37 10.72 18.97 -20.68
C GLU A 37 11.77 19.61 -19.78
N GLU A 38 11.45 19.81 -18.49
CA GLU A 38 12.37 20.38 -17.50
C GLU A 38 13.60 19.47 -17.31
N THR A 39 13.38 18.16 -17.20
CA THR A 39 14.48 17.20 -17.07
C THR A 39 15.31 17.10 -18.35
N ALA A 40 14.67 17.10 -19.52
CA ALA A 40 15.36 17.09 -20.81
C ALA A 40 16.28 18.31 -20.95
N PHE A 41 15.78 19.50 -20.62
CA PHE A 41 16.56 20.73 -20.66
C PHE A 41 17.79 20.67 -19.73
N HIS A 42 17.65 20.12 -18.53
CA HIS A 42 18.79 19.95 -17.62
C HIS A 42 19.83 18.95 -18.13
N LEU A 43 19.39 17.82 -18.71
CA LEU A 43 20.28 16.81 -19.27
C LEU A 43 21.00 17.31 -20.52
N GLU A 44 20.32 18.04 -21.41
CA GLU A 44 20.91 18.67 -22.59
C GLU A 44 22.00 19.67 -22.18
N ARG A 45 21.74 20.47 -21.14
CA ARG A 45 22.74 21.41 -20.61
C ARG A 45 23.97 20.70 -20.04
N LEU A 46 23.77 19.66 -19.22
CA LEU A 46 24.89 18.85 -18.68
C LEU A 46 25.68 18.18 -19.81
N GLN A 47 25.00 17.64 -20.83
CA GLN A 47 25.64 17.05 -21.99
C GLN A 47 26.51 18.08 -22.73
N ASP A 48 26.00 19.29 -22.97
CA ASP A 48 26.76 20.35 -23.63
C ASP A 48 28.00 20.77 -22.81
N ASP A 49 27.89 20.82 -21.49
CA ASP A 49 29.01 21.07 -20.58
C ASP A 49 30.11 20.00 -20.77
N TYR A 50 29.79 18.70 -20.69
CA TYR A 50 30.79 17.62 -20.92
C TYR A 50 31.33 17.59 -22.36
N ARG A 51 30.53 17.95 -23.36
CA ARG A 51 31.01 18.08 -24.74
C ARG A 51 32.02 19.21 -24.87
N SER A 52 31.83 20.31 -24.15
CA SER A 52 32.79 21.43 -24.11
C SER A 52 34.12 21.04 -23.46
N GLU A 53 34.09 20.03 -22.58
CA GLU A 53 35.28 19.40 -21.97
C GLU A 53 35.97 18.39 -22.91
N GLY A 54 35.40 18.14 -24.09
CA GLY A 54 35.98 17.29 -25.13
C GLY A 54 35.47 15.85 -25.15
N LEU A 55 34.45 15.49 -24.35
CA LEU A 55 33.84 14.17 -24.42
C LEU A 55 33.08 13.98 -25.75
N ALA A 56 33.07 12.74 -26.25
CA ALA A 56 32.22 12.36 -27.36
C ALA A 56 30.73 12.51 -26.97
N ALA A 57 29.86 12.84 -27.94
CA ALA A 57 28.46 13.16 -27.65
C ALA A 57 27.69 12.07 -26.90
N GLU A 58 28.01 10.80 -27.15
CA GLU A 58 27.41 9.64 -26.47
C GLU A 58 27.92 9.48 -25.04
N ASP A 59 29.23 9.62 -24.82
CA ASP A 59 29.83 9.53 -23.48
C ASP A 59 29.44 10.73 -22.60
N ALA A 60 29.34 11.91 -23.20
CA ALA A 60 28.80 13.11 -22.55
C ALA A 60 27.33 12.92 -22.11
N ALA A 61 26.50 12.25 -22.92
CA ALA A 61 25.11 11.94 -22.56
C ALA A 61 25.03 10.95 -21.39
N ARG A 62 25.87 9.90 -21.40
CA ARG A 62 25.96 8.94 -20.30
C ARG A 62 26.40 9.63 -19.00
N GLN A 63 27.46 10.43 -19.06
CA GLN A 63 27.96 11.17 -17.90
C GLN A 63 26.89 12.14 -17.36
N ALA A 64 26.16 12.83 -18.24
CA ALA A 64 25.05 13.71 -17.85
C ALA A 64 23.93 12.96 -17.13
N VAL A 65 23.55 11.77 -17.60
CA VAL A 65 22.56 10.91 -16.94
C VAL A 65 23.07 10.41 -15.59
N ASP A 66 24.31 9.95 -15.52
CA ASP A 66 24.92 9.43 -14.29
C ASP A 66 25.01 10.52 -13.21
N ASP A 67 25.40 11.74 -13.58
CA ASP A 67 25.53 12.87 -12.65
C ASP A 67 24.16 13.44 -12.24
N TYR A 68 23.14 13.39 -13.11
CA TYR A 68 21.78 13.80 -12.78
C TYR A 68 21.08 12.81 -11.82
N GLY A 69 21.44 11.53 -11.88
CA GLY A 69 21.02 10.49 -10.94
C GLY A 69 19.98 9.51 -11.46
N SER A 70 19.38 8.73 -10.56
CA SER A 70 18.45 7.66 -10.95
C SER A 70 17.06 8.22 -11.36
N SER A 71 16.64 7.97 -12.60
CA SER A 71 15.29 8.31 -13.10
C SER A 71 14.19 7.78 -12.18
N ARG A 72 14.39 6.60 -11.60
CA ARG A 72 13.43 5.97 -10.68
C ARG A 72 13.30 6.72 -9.36
N GLN A 73 14.41 7.22 -8.81
CA GLN A 73 14.40 7.99 -7.58
C GLN A 73 13.71 9.33 -7.79
N ILE A 74 14.04 10.03 -8.89
CA ILE A 74 13.43 11.31 -9.25
C ILE A 74 11.92 11.15 -9.48
N ALA A 75 11.49 10.08 -10.14
CA ALA A 75 10.07 9.80 -10.32
C ALA A 75 9.35 9.54 -8.98
N ASP A 76 9.97 8.83 -8.05
CA ASP A 76 9.42 8.57 -6.72
C ASP A 76 9.32 9.87 -5.90
N ASP A 77 10.35 10.71 -5.91
CA ASP A 77 10.37 12.01 -5.24
C ASP A 77 9.31 12.96 -5.84
N PHE A 78 9.18 12.97 -7.17
CA PHE A 78 8.15 13.75 -7.85
C PHE A 78 6.75 13.27 -7.45
N LEU A 79 6.48 11.97 -7.49
CA LEU A 79 5.19 11.42 -7.05
C LEU A 79 4.92 11.76 -5.58
N GLU A 80 5.92 11.66 -4.70
CA GLU A 80 5.74 12.00 -3.29
C GLU A 80 5.35 13.47 -3.12
N SER A 81 6.06 14.38 -3.79
CA SER A 81 5.75 15.81 -3.78
C SER A 81 4.36 16.10 -4.37
N TRP A 82 3.98 15.41 -5.45
CA TRP A 82 2.68 15.52 -6.09
C TRP A 82 1.54 15.10 -5.16
N PHE A 83 1.69 13.98 -4.44
CA PHE A 83 0.69 13.52 -3.47
C PHE A 83 0.60 14.41 -2.24
N ARG A 84 1.69 15.06 -1.84
CA ARG A 84 1.66 16.08 -0.78
C ARG A 84 0.91 17.34 -1.24
N LYS A 85 1.11 17.78 -2.49
CA LYS A 85 0.53 19.02 -3.04
C LYS A 85 -0.95 18.90 -3.43
N SER A 86 -1.36 17.78 -4.03
CA SER A 86 -2.71 17.57 -4.63
C SER A 86 -3.86 17.47 -3.62
N SER A 87 -3.61 17.69 -2.33
CA SER A 87 -4.58 17.49 -1.28
C SER A 87 -5.23 18.84 -0.89
N ASP A 88 -6.38 19.14 -1.49
CA ASP A 88 -7.15 20.36 -1.17
C ASP A 88 -7.93 20.24 0.15
N ARG A 89 -8.10 19.03 0.67
CA ARG A 89 -8.83 18.80 1.92
C ARG A 89 -7.94 19.09 3.14
N PRO A 90 -8.46 19.73 4.20
CA PRO A 90 -7.67 20.11 5.37
C PRO A 90 -7.06 18.90 6.10
N LEU A 91 -7.80 17.78 6.15
CA LEU A 91 -7.32 16.54 6.76
C LEU A 91 -6.16 15.91 5.98
N SER A 92 -6.24 15.89 4.65
CA SER A 92 -5.18 15.31 3.82
C SER A 92 -3.90 16.15 3.85
N ARG A 93 -3.99 17.47 4.09
CA ARG A 93 -2.80 18.33 4.28
C ARG A 93 -2.03 17.98 5.54
N ARG A 94 -2.71 17.60 6.62
CA ARG A 94 -2.07 17.24 7.90
C ARG A 94 -1.56 15.80 7.94
N PHE A 95 -2.36 14.86 7.45
CA PHE A 95 -2.06 13.44 7.59
C PHE A 95 -1.47 12.79 6.32
N GLY A 96 -1.53 13.48 5.18
CA GLY A 96 -1.20 12.93 3.87
C GLY A 96 -2.39 12.20 3.22
N HIS A 97 -2.55 12.36 1.91
CA HIS A 97 -3.65 11.75 1.16
C HIS A 97 -3.66 10.22 1.26
N GLY A 98 -2.48 9.58 1.16
CA GLY A 98 -2.34 8.12 1.28
C GLY A 98 -2.78 7.59 2.64
N SER A 99 -2.45 8.29 3.73
CA SER A 99 -2.85 7.94 5.08
C SER A 99 -4.36 8.07 5.28
N VAL A 100 -4.99 9.09 4.70
CA VAL A 100 -6.45 9.26 4.77
C VAL A 100 -7.16 8.10 4.05
N ILE A 101 -6.73 7.75 2.83
CA ILE A 101 -7.29 6.61 2.09
C ILE A 101 -7.13 5.34 2.92
N ALA A 102 -5.91 5.05 3.38
CA ALA A 102 -5.63 3.86 4.18
C ALA A 102 -6.50 3.81 5.44
N PHE A 103 -6.59 4.91 6.18
CA PHE A 103 -7.42 5.02 7.37
C PHE A 103 -8.89 4.76 7.05
N THR A 104 -9.45 5.40 6.02
CA THR A 104 -10.86 5.19 5.65
C THR A 104 -11.14 3.74 5.25
N THR A 105 -10.24 3.10 4.50
CA THR A 105 -10.42 1.72 4.05
C THR A 105 -10.34 0.74 5.22
N PHE A 106 -9.34 0.86 6.08
CA PHE A 106 -9.21 -0.02 7.25
C PHE A 106 -10.29 0.25 8.29
N ALA A 107 -10.64 1.50 8.57
CA ALA A 107 -11.72 1.83 9.51
C ALA A 107 -13.06 1.25 9.04
N LEU A 108 -13.38 1.32 7.74
CA LEU A 108 -14.58 0.71 7.18
C LEU A 108 -14.55 -0.81 7.33
N ALA A 109 -13.46 -1.45 6.93
CA ALA A 109 -13.28 -2.91 7.01
C ALA A 109 -13.41 -3.41 8.46
N GLN A 110 -12.86 -2.65 9.41
CA GLN A 110 -12.90 -2.93 10.84
C GLN A 110 -14.30 -2.71 11.43
N THR A 111 -14.99 -1.64 11.03
CA THR A 111 -16.38 -1.37 11.44
C THR A 111 -17.31 -2.49 10.98
N VAL A 112 -17.15 -2.97 9.74
CA VAL A 112 -17.92 -4.12 9.22
C VAL A 112 -17.64 -5.38 10.04
N CYS A 113 -16.38 -5.68 10.35
CA CYS A 113 -16.03 -6.84 11.17
C CYS A 113 -16.65 -6.74 12.57
N VAL A 114 -16.53 -5.58 13.23
CA VAL A 114 -17.12 -5.34 14.57
C VAL A 114 -18.64 -5.45 14.53
N ALA A 115 -19.31 -4.89 13.52
CA ALA A 115 -20.75 -4.99 13.37
C ALA A 115 -21.22 -6.45 13.21
N ILE A 116 -20.48 -7.27 12.45
CA ILE A 116 -20.74 -8.70 12.30
C ILE A 116 -20.56 -9.43 13.65
N PHE A 117 -19.50 -9.12 14.41
CA PHE A 117 -19.31 -9.67 15.76
C PHE A 117 -20.42 -9.27 16.73
N GLN A 118 -20.82 -8.00 16.73
CA GLN A 118 -21.92 -7.51 17.56
C GLN A 118 -23.26 -8.17 17.18
N ALA A 119 -23.57 -8.28 15.89
CA ALA A 119 -24.79 -8.94 15.43
C ALA A 119 -24.90 -10.37 15.97
N ARG A 120 -23.79 -11.11 15.99
CA ARG A 120 -23.74 -12.45 16.58
C ARG A 120 -23.98 -12.44 18.09
N ILE A 121 -23.45 -11.47 18.82
CA ILE A 121 -23.65 -11.37 20.28
C ILE A 121 -25.14 -11.10 20.60
N TYR A 122 -25.82 -10.30 19.78
CA TYR A 122 -27.22 -9.92 19.99
C TYR A 122 -28.25 -10.88 19.38
N LEU A 123 -27.86 -11.81 18.50
CA LEU A 123 -28.73 -12.86 17.97
C LEU A 123 -28.74 -14.04 18.96
N PRO A 124 -29.83 -14.27 19.72
CA PRO A 124 -29.90 -15.38 20.67
C PRO A 124 -30.02 -16.71 19.92
N SER A 125 -28.90 -17.36 19.59
CA SER A 125 -28.90 -18.73 19.09
C SER A 125 -28.85 -19.70 20.28
N ASN A 126 -29.97 -20.37 20.56
CA ASN A 126 -30.14 -21.38 21.62
C ASN A 126 -29.40 -22.72 21.37
N SER A 127 -28.45 -22.77 20.46
CA SER A 127 -27.80 -24.01 20.04
C SER A 127 -26.47 -24.21 20.78
N ALA A 128 -26.35 -25.37 21.40
CA ALA A 128 -25.24 -25.82 22.25
C ALA A 128 -24.39 -26.86 21.51
N LEU A 129 -23.12 -26.94 21.87
CA LEU A 129 -22.10 -27.21 20.89
C LEU A 129 -21.05 -28.26 21.14
N SER A 130 -20.81 -29.05 20.10
CA SER A 130 -19.67 -29.94 19.98
C SER A 130 -18.71 -29.49 18.87
N PHE A 131 -17.44 -29.31 19.21
CA PHE A 131 -16.35 -29.33 18.25
C PHE A 131 -16.01 -30.78 17.88
N ALA A 132 -15.44 -31.00 16.69
CA ALA A 132 -14.77 -32.26 16.34
C ALA A 132 -13.40 -32.45 17.02
N VAL A 133 -13.04 -31.54 17.93
CA VAL A 133 -11.98 -31.71 18.90
C VAL A 133 -12.61 -32.43 20.08
N SER A 134 -12.08 -33.61 20.43
CA SER A 134 -12.50 -34.34 21.63
C SER A 134 -12.64 -33.35 22.79
N PRO A 135 -13.82 -33.21 23.41
CA PRO A 135 -14.02 -32.35 24.56
C PRO A 135 -12.99 -32.61 25.67
N ALA A 136 -12.46 -33.85 25.75
CA ALA A 136 -11.42 -34.21 26.70
C ALA A 136 -10.10 -33.45 26.47
N TRP A 137 -9.64 -33.31 25.22
CA TRP A 137 -8.40 -32.59 24.91
C TRP A 137 -8.53 -31.09 25.18
N PHE A 138 -9.68 -30.50 24.86
CA PHE A 138 -9.93 -29.09 25.07
C PHE A 138 -10.02 -28.74 26.57
N ASN A 139 -10.66 -29.61 27.36
CA ASN A 139 -10.78 -29.46 28.82
C ASN A 139 -9.46 -29.73 29.57
N GLU A 140 -8.48 -30.36 28.93
CA GLU A 140 -7.13 -30.57 29.49
C GLU A 140 -6.30 -29.26 29.45
N ILE A 141 -6.54 -28.43 28.43
CA ILE A 141 -5.78 -27.19 28.19
C ILE A 141 -6.53 -25.98 28.75
N PHE A 142 -7.87 -26.01 28.75
CA PHE A 142 -8.72 -24.90 29.20
C PHE A 142 -9.65 -25.33 30.33
N PRO A 143 -9.89 -24.47 31.35
CA PRO A 143 -10.78 -24.81 32.45
C PRO A 143 -12.21 -25.11 31.93
N PRO A 144 -12.94 -26.02 32.59
CA PRO A 144 -14.22 -26.59 32.11
C PRO A 144 -15.37 -25.57 31.94
N SER A 145 -15.15 -24.29 32.23
CA SER A 145 -16.11 -23.21 32.05
C SER A 145 -16.11 -22.61 30.63
N VAL A 146 -15.24 -23.07 29.72
CA VAL A 146 -15.18 -22.55 28.35
C VAL A 146 -16.13 -23.36 27.48
N THR A 147 -17.33 -22.84 27.27
CA THR A 147 -18.27 -23.37 26.28
C THR A 147 -17.65 -23.26 24.89
N VAL A 148 -17.52 -24.40 24.21
CA VAL A 148 -16.90 -24.46 22.89
C VAL A 148 -17.89 -23.88 21.86
N PRO A 149 -17.54 -22.87 21.03
CA PRO A 149 -18.48 -22.19 20.11
C PRO A 149 -18.94 -23.04 18.90
N GLU A 150 -20.09 -22.71 18.28
CA GLU A 150 -20.60 -23.47 17.11
C GLU A 150 -19.81 -23.08 15.91
N PHE A 151 -19.23 -24.10 15.29
CA PHE A 151 -18.84 -24.02 13.90
C PHE A 151 -20.09 -24.03 13.01
N THR A 152 -20.92 -23.00 13.17
CA THR A 152 -21.99 -22.68 12.22
C THR A 152 -21.35 -22.14 10.95
N PRO A 153 -22.01 -22.28 9.79
CA PRO A 153 -21.59 -21.60 8.57
C PRO A 153 -21.41 -20.08 8.76
N LEU A 154 -22.24 -19.46 9.61
CA LEU A 154 -22.12 -18.06 9.96
C LEU A 154 -20.81 -17.79 10.73
N TYR A 155 -20.48 -18.59 11.74
CA TYR A 155 -19.21 -18.45 12.48
C TYR A 155 -17.99 -18.66 11.58
N ALA A 156 -18.04 -19.66 10.69
CA ALA A 156 -17.01 -19.86 9.68
C ALA A 156 -16.85 -18.63 8.76
N LEU A 157 -17.97 -18.04 8.33
CA LEU A 157 -17.98 -16.81 7.54
C LEU A 157 -17.40 -15.62 8.32
N MET A 158 -17.67 -15.51 9.62
CA MET A 158 -17.10 -14.46 10.48
C MET A 158 -15.59 -14.59 10.61
N ILE A 159 -15.09 -15.81 10.86
CA ILE A 159 -13.65 -16.08 10.90
C ILE A 159 -13.03 -15.74 9.55
N LEU A 160 -13.63 -16.22 8.46
CA LEU A 160 -13.14 -15.95 7.11
C LEU A 160 -13.11 -14.44 6.82
N ALA A 161 -14.16 -13.71 7.18
CA ALA A 161 -14.22 -12.26 7.04
C ALA A 161 -13.10 -11.58 7.85
N ALA A 162 -12.90 -11.96 9.12
CA ALA A 162 -11.84 -11.40 9.96
C ALA A 162 -10.42 -11.71 9.43
N LEU A 163 -10.24 -12.86 8.78
CA LEU A 163 -8.95 -13.24 8.18
C LEU A 163 -8.71 -12.53 6.84
N VAL A 164 -9.72 -12.44 5.97
CA VAL A 164 -9.58 -11.93 4.60
C VAL A 164 -9.65 -10.39 4.56
N SER A 165 -10.40 -9.77 5.47
CA SER A 165 -10.60 -8.32 5.54
C SER A 165 -9.31 -7.49 5.52
N PRO A 166 -8.29 -7.73 6.38
CA PRO A 166 -7.06 -6.94 6.34
C PRO A 166 -6.29 -7.10 5.01
N ILE A 167 -6.35 -8.28 4.39
CA ILE A 167 -5.71 -8.54 3.10
C ILE A 167 -6.41 -7.75 1.99
N LEU A 168 -7.74 -7.78 1.94
CA LEU A 168 -8.52 -7.04 0.94
C LEU A 168 -8.37 -5.52 1.13
N ALA A 169 -8.46 -5.04 2.37
CA ALA A 169 -8.24 -3.64 2.69
C ALA A 169 -6.82 -3.21 2.29
N GLY A 170 -5.80 -4.00 2.63
CA GLY A 170 -4.43 -3.79 2.21
C GLY A 170 -4.29 -3.74 0.67
N ALA A 171 -4.95 -4.64 -0.05
CA ALA A 171 -4.91 -4.67 -1.51
C ALA A 171 -5.54 -3.42 -2.13
N VAL A 172 -6.66 -2.95 -1.59
CA VAL A 172 -7.29 -1.68 -2.00
C VAL A 172 -6.34 -0.51 -1.73
N VAL A 173 -5.69 -0.46 -0.57
CA VAL A 173 -4.70 0.58 -0.24
C VAL A 173 -3.50 0.52 -1.18
N GLY A 174 -2.95 -0.66 -1.45
CA GLY A 174 -1.83 -0.85 -2.37
C GLY A 174 -2.14 -0.42 -3.81
N ARG A 175 -3.42 -0.51 -4.21
CA ARG A 175 -3.88 -0.02 -5.51
C ARG A 175 -4.04 1.51 -5.56
N SER A 176 -4.53 2.10 -4.48
CA SER A 176 -4.85 3.52 -4.42
C SER A 176 -3.67 4.40 -3.99
N VAL A 177 -2.71 3.84 -3.25
CA VAL A 177 -1.54 4.53 -2.71
C VAL A 177 -0.29 4.04 -3.45
N PRO A 178 0.23 4.83 -4.42
CA PRO A 178 1.29 4.35 -5.31
C PRO A 178 2.68 4.32 -4.67
N ILE A 179 2.92 5.09 -3.59
CA ILE A 179 4.19 5.12 -2.87
C ILE A 179 3.94 4.92 -1.38
N HIS A 180 4.83 4.19 -0.71
CA HIS A 180 4.79 3.98 0.73
C HIS A 180 3.46 3.37 1.23
N ALA A 181 2.78 2.56 0.40
CA ALA A 181 1.49 1.96 0.74
C ALA A 181 1.52 1.16 2.05
N ALA A 182 2.60 0.42 2.30
CA ALA A 182 2.80 -0.34 3.53
C ALA A 182 2.87 0.58 4.77
N ARG A 183 3.59 1.69 4.67
CA ARG A 183 3.71 2.68 5.74
C ARG A 183 2.37 3.36 6.01
N ALA A 184 1.65 3.73 4.96
CA ALA A 184 0.30 4.30 5.09
C ALA A 184 -0.68 3.31 5.75
N ALA A 185 -0.66 2.04 5.33
CA ALA A 185 -1.45 0.97 5.94
C ALA A 185 -1.12 0.77 7.43
N TYR A 186 0.17 0.71 7.77
CA TYR A 186 0.63 0.58 9.16
C TYR A 186 0.17 1.75 10.03
N GLN A 187 0.38 2.99 9.56
CA GLN A 187 -0.02 4.21 10.27
C GLN A 187 -1.54 4.33 10.43
N ALA A 188 -2.31 3.81 9.46
CA ALA A 188 -3.77 3.75 9.52
C ALA A 188 -4.29 2.67 10.49
N LEU A 189 -3.65 1.50 10.51
CA LEU A 189 -4.06 0.38 11.35
C LEU A 189 -3.83 0.66 12.84
N LEU A 190 -2.74 1.32 13.23
CA LEU A 190 -2.45 1.64 14.63
C LEU A 190 -3.62 2.34 15.37
N PRO A 191 -4.16 3.48 14.91
CA PRO A 191 -5.28 4.13 15.57
C PRO A 191 -6.56 3.30 15.48
N CYS A 192 -6.77 2.54 14.41
CA CYS A 192 -7.95 1.66 14.31
C CYS A 192 -7.90 0.55 15.37
N ILE A 193 -6.74 -0.12 15.54
CA ILE A 193 -6.50 -1.14 16.56
C ILE A 193 -6.69 -0.56 17.96
N LEU A 194 -6.12 0.62 18.24
CA LEU A 194 -6.31 1.30 19.52
C LEU A 194 -7.79 1.61 19.79
N PHE A 195 -8.51 2.14 18.80
CA PHE A 195 -9.93 2.46 18.93
C PHE A 195 -10.79 1.22 19.20
N THR A 196 -10.54 0.11 18.50
CA THR A 196 -11.30 -1.12 18.76
C THR A 196 -10.86 -1.83 20.02
N PHE A 197 -9.62 -1.66 20.46
CA PHE A 197 -9.18 -2.15 21.77
C PHE A 197 -9.98 -1.44 22.87
N VAL A 198 -10.05 -0.11 22.85
CA VAL A 198 -10.86 0.68 23.80
C VAL A 198 -12.33 0.26 23.74
N SER A 199 -12.90 0.15 22.53
CA SER A 199 -14.29 -0.29 22.36
C SER A 199 -14.51 -1.72 22.89
N GLY A 200 -13.54 -2.61 22.67
CA GLY A 200 -13.58 -4.00 23.14
C GLY A 200 -13.50 -4.09 24.66
N VAL A 201 -12.68 -3.27 25.32
CA VAL A 201 -12.62 -3.19 26.81
C VAL A 201 -13.99 -2.85 27.40
N LEU A 202 -14.76 -2.00 26.74
CA LEU A 202 -16.08 -1.57 27.21
C LEU A 202 -17.19 -2.60 26.93
N LEU A 203 -17.03 -3.43 25.90
CA LEU A 203 -18.12 -4.27 25.37
C LEU A 203 -17.90 -5.78 25.53
N LEU A 204 -16.67 -6.25 25.65
CA LEU A 204 -16.31 -7.67 25.61
C LEU A 204 -15.76 -8.16 26.95
N PRO A 205 -16.00 -9.45 27.31
CA PRO A 205 -15.27 -10.10 28.39
C PRO A 205 -13.76 -10.07 28.16
N ALA A 206 -12.97 -9.95 29.25
CA ALA A 206 -11.51 -9.76 29.19
C ALA A 206 -10.77 -10.81 28.33
N LYS A 207 -11.25 -12.07 28.31
CA LYS A 207 -10.64 -13.15 27.52
C LYS A 207 -10.85 -12.97 26.01
N GLU A 208 -12.05 -12.58 25.60
CA GLU A 208 -12.38 -12.35 24.19
C GLU A 208 -11.65 -11.11 23.66
N LEU A 209 -11.57 -10.07 24.50
CA LEU A 209 -10.76 -8.87 24.22
C LEU A 209 -9.30 -9.23 23.96
N LEU A 210 -8.69 -10.08 24.79
CA LEU A 210 -7.29 -10.46 24.64
C LEU A 210 -7.04 -11.16 23.30
N ILE A 211 -7.89 -12.14 22.94
CA ILE A 211 -7.80 -12.85 21.65
C ILE A 211 -7.94 -11.88 20.49
N PHE A 212 -8.92 -10.97 20.56
CA PHE A 212 -9.16 -9.98 19.52
C PHE A 212 -7.98 -9.01 19.36
N ALA A 213 -7.41 -8.52 20.47
CA ALA A 213 -6.24 -7.64 20.45
C ALA A 213 -5.00 -8.34 19.86
N VAL A 214 -4.78 -9.62 20.21
CA VAL A 214 -3.70 -10.44 19.63
C VAL A 214 -3.92 -10.64 18.14
N LEU A 215 -5.12 -10.99 17.70
CA LEU A 215 -5.45 -11.15 16.29
C LEU A 215 -5.20 -9.85 15.50
N GLN A 216 -5.55 -8.70 16.07
CA GLN A 216 -5.35 -7.41 15.41
C GLN A 216 -3.87 -7.03 15.30
N THR A 217 -3.10 -7.21 16.37
CA THR A 217 -1.69 -6.80 16.41
C THR A 217 -0.78 -7.77 15.68
N VAL A 218 -0.97 -9.08 15.88
CA VAL A 218 -0.10 -10.13 15.33
C VAL A 218 -0.48 -10.50 13.90
N TYR A 219 -1.75 -10.38 13.52
CA TYR A 219 -2.20 -10.78 12.17
C TYR A 219 -2.66 -9.60 11.32
N TRP A 220 -3.62 -8.77 11.76
CA TRP A 220 -4.17 -7.71 10.89
C TRP A 220 -3.12 -6.70 10.45
N LEU A 221 -2.28 -6.25 11.38
CA LEU A 221 -1.23 -5.28 11.11
C LEU A 221 -0.25 -5.77 10.03
N PRO A 222 0.43 -6.93 10.17
CA PRO A 222 1.34 -7.40 9.14
C PRO A 222 0.61 -7.82 7.86
N ALA A 223 -0.54 -8.49 7.94
CA ALA A 223 -1.28 -8.92 6.75
C ALA A 223 -1.74 -7.73 5.89
N GLY A 224 -2.28 -6.69 6.52
CA GLY A 224 -2.71 -5.47 5.82
C GLY A 224 -1.55 -4.69 5.21
N ALA A 225 -0.46 -4.50 5.95
CA ALA A 225 0.72 -3.80 5.45
C ALA A 225 1.44 -4.56 4.32
N LEU A 226 1.60 -5.88 4.46
CA LEU A 226 2.24 -6.73 3.46
C LEU A 226 1.40 -6.83 2.18
N SER A 227 0.07 -7.00 2.30
CA SER A 227 -0.83 -6.97 1.15
C SER A 227 -0.73 -5.63 0.39
N ALA A 228 -0.73 -4.51 1.11
CA ALA A 228 -0.56 -3.19 0.52
C ALA A 228 0.79 -3.04 -0.20
N ALA A 229 1.87 -3.55 0.38
CA ALA A 229 3.19 -3.56 -0.24
C ALA A 229 3.21 -4.36 -1.54
N LEU A 230 2.73 -5.61 -1.51
CA LEU A 230 2.75 -6.51 -2.66
C LEU A 230 1.92 -5.97 -3.83
N VAL A 231 0.72 -5.46 -3.54
CA VAL A 231 -0.15 -4.91 -4.60
C VAL A 231 0.43 -3.63 -5.18
N SER A 232 1.00 -2.76 -4.36
CA SER A 232 1.66 -1.53 -4.82
C SER A 232 2.87 -1.85 -5.71
N LEU A 233 3.72 -2.81 -5.31
CA LEU A 233 4.85 -3.29 -6.12
C LEU A 233 4.39 -3.90 -7.44
N TYR A 234 3.35 -4.73 -7.42
CA TYR A 234 2.81 -5.36 -8.63
C TYR A 234 2.29 -4.33 -9.63
N ILE A 235 1.53 -3.33 -9.17
CA ILE A 235 1.01 -2.26 -10.02
C ILE A 235 2.14 -1.41 -10.57
N ARG A 236 3.15 -1.10 -9.75
CA ARG A 236 4.34 -0.37 -10.19
C ARG A 236 5.09 -1.11 -11.29
N GLN A 237 5.35 -2.41 -11.11
CA GLN A 237 6.00 -3.25 -12.12
C GLN A 237 5.19 -3.32 -13.42
N ARG A 238 3.86 -3.44 -13.33
CA ARG A 238 3.00 -3.43 -14.51
C ARG A 238 3.11 -2.12 -15.28
N ARG A 239 3.12 -0.97 -14.61
CA ARG A 239 3.26 0.34 -15.27
C ARG A 239 4.59 0.47 -16.01
N CYS A 240 5.69 0.01 -15.41
CA CYS A 240 6.99 -0.01 -16.06
C CYS A 240 7.00 -0.88 -17.32
N ARG A 241 6.34 -2.05 -17.32
CA ARG A 241 6.30 -2.94 -18.50
C ARG A 241 5.46 -2.39 -19.66
N TYR A 242 4.34 -1.71 -19.38
CA TYR A 242 3.48 -1.17 -20.43
C TYR A 242 3.90 0.22 -20.92
N GLY A 243 4.76 0.92 -20.16
CA GLY A 243 5.25 2.25 -20.52
C GLY A 243 6.24 2.26 -21.69
N GLY A 244 7.05 1.21 -21.88
CA GLY A 244 8.11 1.15 -22.91
C GLY A 244 7.70 0.52 -24.25
N GLY A 245 6.40 0.40 -24.54
CA GLY A 245 5.89 -0.32 -25.72
C GLY A 245 5.08 0.53 -26.70
N ARG A 246 5.19 1.86 -26.65
CA ARG A 246 4.48 2.80 -27.54
C ARG A 246 5.44 3.85 -28.06
#